data_AF-A0AAW7DD77-F1
#
_entry.id   AF-A0AAW7DD77-F1
#
_cell.length_a   1.000
_cell.length_b   1.000
_cell.length_c   1.000
_cell.angle_alpha   90.00
_cell.angle_beta   90.00
_cell.angle_gamma   90.00
#
_symmetry.space_group_name_H-M   'P 1'
#
loop_
_entity.id
_entity.type
_entity.pdbx_description
1 polymer ?
#
loop_
_entity_poly.entity_id
_entity_poly.type
_entity_poly.pdbx_seq_one_letter_code
_entity_poly.pdbx_strand_id
1 'polypeptide(L)'
;MKNPQKTIGYILLFPPILSVLLFTINLLVRDSGDIIKMSNLSANWSGWYDVSGDGGAGFTSATPIYFGLMAIAGAYLIKNSKEE
;
A
#
# COMPACT_ATOMS: atom_id res chain seq x y z
N MET A 1 19.01 -20.19 -8.42
CA MET A 1 17.65 -19.66 -8.68
C MET A 1 17.29 -19.94 -10.13
N LYS A 2 16.27 -20.75 -10.42
CA LYS A 2 15.93 -21.17 -11.79
C LYS A 2 15.17 -20.13 -12.63
N ASN A 3 14.74 -18.99 -12.07
CA ASN A 3 14.20 -17.87 -12.84
C ASN A 3 14.25 -16.57 -11.98
N PRO A 4 15.26 -15.70 -12.15
CA PRO A 4 15.46 -14.53 -11.30
C PRO A 4 14.35 -13.49 -11.46
N GLN A 5 13.84 -13.29 -12.69
CA GLN A 5 12.74 -12.36 -12.96
C GLN A 5 11.47 -12.75 -12.21
N LYS A 6 11.10 -14.04 -12.25
CA LYS A 6 9.95 -14.57 -11.51
C LYS A 6 10.11 -14.41 -9.99
N THR A 7 11.33 -14.59 -9.49
CA THR A 7 11.64 -14.41 -8.06
C THR A 7 11.44 -12.95 -7.63
N ILE A 8 11.98 -12.00 -8.40
CA ILE A 8 11.78 -10.56 -8.16
C ILE A 8 10.30 -10.20 -8.26
N GLY A 9 9.58 -10.80 -9.22
CA GLY A 9 8.15 -10.63 -9.37
C GLY A 9 7.37 -10.99 -8.11
N TYR A 10 7.66 -12.14 -7.49
CA TYR A 10 7.04 -12.53 -6.22
C TYR A 10 7.43 -11.62 -5.05
N ILE A 11 8.69 -11.18 -4.98
CA ILE A 11 9.16 -10.24 -3.95
C ILE A 11 8.38 -8.91 -4.03
N LEU A 12 8.13 -8.40 -5.24
CA LEU A 12 7.35 -7.17 -5.45
C LEU A 12 5.86 -7.37 -5.19
N LEU A 13 5.31 -8.55 -5.51
CA LEU A 13 3.88 -8.82 -5.34
C LEU A 13 3.48 -9.08 -3.88
N PHE A 14 4.40 -9.55 -3.04
CA PHE A 14 4.11 -9.97 -1.68
C PHE A 14 3.62 -8.82 -0.76
N PRO A 15 4.30 -7.65 -0.66
CA PRO A 15 3.86 -6.56 0.20
C PRO A 15 2.46 -6.01 -0.16
N PRO A 16 2.11 -5.76 -1.44
CA PRO A 16 0.78 -5.33 -1.83
C PRO A 16 -0.33 -6.32 -1.46
N ILE A 17 -0.12 -7.63 -1.68
CA ILE A 17 -1.10 -8.66 -1.31
C ILE A 17 -1.30 -8.67 0.21
N LEU A 18 -0.20 -8.64 0.97
CA LEU A 18 -0.27 -8.61 2.43
C LEU A 18 -1.01 -7.35 2.94
N SER A 19 -0.76 -6.20 2.30
CA SER A 19 -1.44 -4.94 2.63
C SER A 19 -2.96 -5.03 2.43
N VAL A 20 -3.41 -5.56 1.28
CA VAL A 20 -4.85 -5.72 1.01
C VAL A 20 -5.47 -6.70 2.00
N LEU A 21 -4.80 -7.82 2.28
CA LEU A 21 -5.28 -8.81 3.24
C LEU A 21 -5.47 -8.20 4.65
N LEU A 22 -4.45 -7.50 5.17
CA LEU A 22 -4.51 -6.85 6.47
C LEU A 22 -5.57 -5.75 6.51
N PHE A 23 -5.71 -4.98 5.44
CA PHE A 23 -6.76 -3.97 5.31
C PHE A 23 -8.16 -4.60 5.37
N THR A 24 -8.38 -5.70 4.65
CA THR A 24 -9.67 -6.43 4.69
C THR A 24 -9.94 -7.03 6.07
N ILE A 25 -8.95 -7.65 6.71
CA ILE A 25 -9.12 -8.17 8.09
C ILE A 25 -9.47 -7.01 9.04
N ASN A 26 -8.77 -5.89 8.93
CA ASN A 26 -9.03 -4.70 9.74
C ASN A 26 -10.45 -4.16 9.55
N LEU A 27 -10.98 -4.20 8.33
CA LEU A 27 -12.38 -3.81 8.04
C LEU A 27 -13.41 -4.77 8.64
N LEU A 28 -13.09 -6.06 8.75
CA LEU A 28 -14.03 -7.09 9.24
C LEU A 28 -13.99 -7.26 10.77
N VAL A 29 -12.85 -6.98 11.39
CA VAL A 29 -12.61 -7.26 12.82
C VAL A 29 -12.79 -6.02 13.70
N ARG A 30 -12.55 -4.80 13.18
CA ARG A 30 -12.70 -3.59 13.99
C ARG A 30 -14.13 -3.09 14.01
N ASP A 31 -14.57 -2.67 15.18
CA ASP A 31 -15.81 -1.91 15.33
C ASP A 31 -15.76 -0.65 14.46
N SER A 32 -16.89 -0.35 13.82
CA SER A 32 -17.06 0.77 12.87
C SER A 32 -16.65 2.15 13.43
N GLY A 33 -16.55 2.27 14.76
CA GLY A 33 -16.11 3.48 15.47
C GLY A 33 -14.60 3.73 15.45
N ASP A 34 -13.79 2.71 15.21
CA ASP A 34 -12.32 2.76 15.33
C ASP A 34 -11.59 2.57 13.98
N ILE A 35 -12.36 2.38 12.90
CA ILE A 35 -11.82 2.46 11.54
C ILE A 35 -11.34 3.90 11.33
N ILE A 36 -10.06 4.06 10.93
CA ILE A 36 -9.49 5.36 10.58
C ILE A 36 -10.40 6.00 9.53
N LYS A 37 -11.16 7.02 9.95
CA LYS A 37 -12.04 7.75 9.06
C LYS A 37 -11.17 8.50 8.08
N MET A 38 -11.29 8.12 6.81
CA MET A 38 -10.64 8.80 5.69
C MET A 38 -11.41 10.09 5.41
N SER A 39 -11.34 11.06 6.33
CA SER A 39 -11.90 12.40 6.16
C SER A 39 -10.91 13.29 5.41
N ASN A 40 -11.40 14.22 4.59
CA ASN A 40 -10.57 15.24 3.93
C ASN A 40 -9.55 14.72 2.88
N LEU A 41 -9.92 13.73 2.05
CA LEU A 41 -9.07 13.24 0.94
C LEU A 41 -8.64 14.32 -0.08
N SER A 42 -9.33 15.47 -0.11
CA SER A 42 -9.02 16.60 -0.99
C SER A 42 -8.18 17.71 -0.32
N ALA A 43 -8.04 17.70 1.01
CA ALA A 43 -7.57 18.87 1.74
C ALA A 43 -6.05 18.91 1.91
N ASN A 44 -5.38 17.75 1.99
CA ASN A 44 -3.93 17.74 1.97
C ASN A 44 -3.33 16.38 1.58
N TRP A 45 -2.51 16.36 0.52
CA TRP A 45 -1.69 15.19 0.17
C TRP A 45 -0.27 15.28 0.76
N SER A 46 0.14 16.45 1.26
CA SER A 46 1.45 16.70 1.86
C SER A 46 1.35 17.66 3.05
N GLY A 47 1.47 17.14 4.28
CA GLY A 47 1.43 17.97 5.49
C GLY A 47 2.67 18.86 5.66
N TRP A 48 2.47 20.13 6.01
CA TRP A 48 3.48 20.94 6.71
C TRP A 48 3.33 20.66 8.21
N TYR A 49 4.44 20.37 8.89
CA TYR A 49 4.46 20.17 10.34
C TYR A 49 4.31 21.52 11.02
N ASP A 50 3.16 21.78 11.64
CA ASP A 50 3.05 22.85 12.61
C ASP A 50 3.47 22.31 13.98
N VAL A 51 4.57 22.85 14.52
CA VAL A 51 5.17 22.47 15.81
C VAL A 51 4.28 22.87 17.00
N SER A 52 3.10 23.44 16.72
CA SER A 52 2.17 24.00 17.71
C SER A 52 0.96 23.07 17.95
N GLY A 53 1.24 21.89 18.48
CA GLY A 53 0.46 21.31 19.58
C GLY A 53 -0.90 20.64 19.35
N ASP A 54 -1.70 20.94 18.31
CA ASP A 54 -3.11 20.46 18.30
C ASP A 54 -3.65 19.89 16.97
N GLY A 55 -2.79 19.57 16.00
CA GLY A 55 -3.21 19.05 14.69
C GLY A 55 -2.56 17.72 14.34
N GLY A 56 -3.25 16.61 14.57
CA GLY A 56 -2.87 15.30 14.05
C GLY A 56 -2.83 15.34 12.52
N ALA A 57 -1.63 15.47 11.97
CA ALA A 57 -1.43 15.68 10.55
C ALA A 57 -1.91 14.46 9.73
N GLY A 58 -2.89 14.70 8.86
CA GLY A 58 -3.33 13.78 7.82
C GLY A 58 -2.24 13.64 6.76
N PHE A 59 -1.21 12.85 7.06
CA PHE A 59 -0.23 12.43 6.08
C PHE A 59 -0.81 11.24 5.31
N THR A 60 -1.09 11.40 4.01
CA THR A 60 -1.18 10.22 3.16
C THR A 60 0.26 9.77 2.90
N SER A 61 0.70 8.73 3.62
CA SER A 61 1.99 8.11 3.32
C SER A 61 1.99 7.73 1.83
N ALA A 62 3.09 7.93 1.10
CA ALA A 62 3.20 7.50 -0.31
C ALA A 62 3.11 5.96 -0.48
N THR A 63 2.98 5.21 0.63
CA THR A 63 2.85 3.76 0.70
C THR A 63 1.81 3.16 -0.27
N PRO A 64 0.57 3.67 -0.40
CA PRO A 64 -0.40 3.11 -1.35
C PRO A 64 0.06 3.21 -2.81
N ILE A 65 0.75 4.30 -3.18
CA ILE A 65 1.31 4.49 -4.52
C ILE A 65 2.44 3.48 -4.76
N TYR A 66 3.38 3.36 -3.82
CA TYR A 66 4.47 2.39 -3.93
C TYR A 66 3.96 0.95 -4.00
N PHE A 67 2.99 0.57 -3.19
CA PHE A 67 2.38 -0.76 -3.25
C PHE A 67 1.64 -1.01 -4.57
N GLY A 68 0.94 -0.01 -5.12
CA GLY A 68 0.35 -0.10 -6.45
C GLY A 68 1.39 -0.36 -7.54
N LEU A 69 2.49 0.38 -7.56
CA LEU A 69 3.58 0.19 -8.51
C LEU A 69 4.27 -1.18 -8.34
N MET A 70 4.51 -1.61 -7.10
CA MET A 70 5.06 -2.93 -6.81
C MET A 70 4.14 -4.06 -7.31
N ALA A 71 2.82 -3.92 -7.16
CA ALA A 71 1.86 -4.91 -7.65
C ALA A 71 1.89 -5.04 -9.17
N ILE A 72 1.90 -3.90 -9.90
CA ILE A 72 1.97 -3.88 -11.37
C ILE A 72 3.29 -4.49 -11.85
N ALA A 73 4.42 -4.04 -11.31
CA ALA A 73 5.74 -4.54 -11.68
C ALA A 73 5.90 -6.04 -11.38
N GLY A 74 5.43 -6.48 -10.20
CA GLY A 74 5.47 -7.88 -9.79
C GLY A 74 4.66 -8.78 -10.72
N ALA A 75 3.42 -8.39 -11.04
CA ALA A 75 2.56 -9.12 -11.97
C ALA A 75 3.15 -9.17 -13.39
N TYR A 76 3.71 -8.07 -13.87
CA TYR A 76 4.35 -7.98 -15.18
C TYR A 76 5.55 -8.93 -15.30
N LEU A 77 6.45 -8.95 -14.29
CA LEU A 77 7.61 -9.85 -14.28
C LEU A 77 7.19 -11.33 -14.24
N ILE A 78 6.17 -11.67 -13.44
CA ILE A 78 5.66 -13.04 -13.38
C ILE A 78 5.05 -13.46 -14.72
N LYS A 79 4.30 -12.57 -15.38
CA LYS A 79 3.68 -12.84 -16.69
C LYS A 79 4.74 -13.13 -17.75
N ASN A 80 5.72 -12.23 -17.92
CA ASN A 80 6.74 -12.37 -18.97
C ASN A 80 7.70 -13.53 -18.70
N SER A 81 7.97 -13.88 -17.44
CA SER A 81 8.80 -15.04 -17.10
C SER A 81 8.21 -16.41 -17.50
N LYS A 82 6.97 -16.45 -18.01
CA LYS A 82 6.30 -17.64 -18.56
C LYS A 82 6.33 -17.70 -20.09
N GLU A 83 6.66 -16.58 -20.74
CA GLU A 83 6.73 -16.44 -22.20
C GLU A 83 8.16 -16.70 -22.74
N GLU A 84 9.16 -16.77 -21.84
CA GLU A 84 10.51 -17.32 -22.06
C GLU A 84 10.61 -18.80 -21.68
#